data_AF-A0A356WTQ3-F1
#
_entry.id   AF-A0A356WTQ3-F1
#
_cell.length_a   1.000
_cell.length_b   1.000
_cell.length_c   1.000
_cell.angle_alpha   90.00
_cell.angle_beta   90.00
_cell.angle_gamma   90.00
#
_symmetry.space_group_name_H-M   'P 1'
#
loop_
_entity.id
_entity.type
_entity.pdbx_description
1 polymer ?
#
loop_
_entity_poly.entity_id
_entity_poly.type
_entity_poly.pdbx_seq_one_letter_code
_entity_poly.pdbx_strand_id
1 'polypeptide(L)'
;YIEQVRKENKNVLLFDAGDFLQGTPYFNLFKGEVETEAMNMMRYDAVTLGNHEFDYGLEALEKVVRRAKFPIISSNYDFSGTPLNNLIKPYLIFKKDGVKIGVIAINIQPKGLIASGNYDGMKFLQPERVANELALKLKTT
;
A
#
# COMPACT_ATOMS: atom_id res chain seq x y z
N TYR A 1 -2.01 21.35 -5.42
CA TYR A 1 -1.90 21.37 -3.95
C TYR A 1 -0.62 20.71 -3.45
N ILE A 2 -0.38 19.41 -3.64
CA ILE A 2 0.83 18.71 -3.11
C ILE A 2 2.16 19.39 -3.49
N GLU A 3 2.31 19.85 -4.74
CA GLU A 3 3.51 20.58 -5.16
C GLU A 3 3.71 21.89 -4.39
N GLN A 4 2.64 22.57 -4.00
CA GLN A 4 2.72 23.77 -3.17
C GLN A 4 3.23 23.42 -1.76
N VAL A 5 2.66 22.39 -1.12
CA VAL A 5 3.10 21.93 0.20
C VAL A 5 4.59 21.56 0.19
N ARG A 6 5.08 20.89 -0.86
CA ARG A 6 6.49 20.54 -1.04
C ARG A 6 7.41 21.75 -1.27
N LYS A 7 6.91 22.84 -1.86
CA LYS A 7 7.67 24.09 -2.00
C LYS A 7 7.80 24.83 -0.68
N GLU A 8 6.75 24.78 0.14
CA GLU A 8 6.68 25.49 1.42
C GLU A 8 7.34 24.71 2.58
N ASN A 9 7.54 23.38 2.42
CA ASN A 9 8.05 22.51 3.48
C ASN A 9 9.19 21.62 2.98
N LYS A 10 10.32 21.64 3.69
CA LYS A 10 11.52 20.87 3.34
C LYS A 10 11.34 19.34 3.51
N ASN A 11 10.63 18.92 4.57
CA ASN A 11 10.52 17.52 4.98
C ASN A 11 9.09 17.00 4.81
N VAL A 12 8.68 16.75 3.57
CA VAL A 12 7.37 16.18 3.27
C VAL A 12 7.51 14.69 2.96
N LEU A 13 6.58 13.90 3.51
CA LEU A 13 6.28 12.54 3.09
C LEU A 13 4.80 12.48 2.72
N LEU A 14 4.47 11.87 1.58
CA LEU A 14 3.11 11.71 1.09
C LEU A 14 2.71 10.24 1.14
N PHE A 15 1.60 9.96 1.81
CA PHE A 15 1.07 8.60 1.97
C PHE A 15 -0.38 8.51 1.49
N ASP A 16 -0.77 7.32 1.08
CA ASP A 16 -2.18 6.96 0.81
C ASP A 16 -2.59 5.74 1.64
N ALA A 17 -3.84 5.74 2.11
CA ALA A 17 -4.38 4.72 3.00
C ALA A 17 -5.11 3.59 2.25
N GLY A 18 -5.08 3.57 0.92
CA GLY A 18 -5.68 2.52 0.09
C GLY A 18 -7.03 2.92 -0.50
N ASP A 19 -7.69 1.97 -1.18
CA ASP A 19 -8.91 2.17 -1.98
C ASP A 19 -8.74 3.23 -3.09
N PHE A 20 -7.55 3.30 -3.68
CA PHE A 20 -7.29 4.16 -4.85
C PHE A 20 -7.71 3.48 -6.17
N LEU A 21 -7.99 2.17 -6.14
CA LEU A 21 -8.51 1.38 -7.26
C LEU A 21 -10.05 1.29 -7.23
N GLN A 22 -10.75 2.42 -7.13
CA GLN A 22 -12.22 2.44 -7.08
C GLN A 22 -12.82 3.74 -7.61
N GLY A 23 -14.12 3.70 -7.97
CA GLY A 23 -15.01 4.87 -7.84
C GLY A 23 -15.41 5.56 -9.13
N THR A 24 -14.76 5.28 -10.26
CA THR A 24 -15.11 5.92 -11.54
C THR A 24 -15.24 4.91 -12.69
N PRO A 25 -15.98 5.24 -13.77
CA PRO A 25 -15.97 4.44 -15.00
C PRO A 25 -14.56 4.20 -15.56
N TYR A 26 -13.62 5.11 -15.29
CA TYR A 26 -12.22 4.96 -15.70
C TYR A 26 -11.57 3.73 -15.06
N PHE A 27 -11.85 3.42 -13.80
CA PHE A 27 -11.36 2.19 -13.17
C PHE A 27 -11.87 0.95 -13.90
N ASN A 28 -13.15 0.90 -14.26
CA ASN A 28 -13.73 -0.23 -14.98
C ASN A 28 -13.11 -0.42 -16.38
N LEU A 29 -12.74 0.68 -17.03
CA LEU A 29 -12.17 0.69 -18.39
C LEU A 29 -10.66 0.40 -18.40
N PHE A 30 -9.92 0.95 -17.44
CA PHE A 30 -8.45 0.97 -17.43
C PHE A 30 -7.83 0.13 -16.32
N LYS A 31 -8.65 -0.49 -15.46
CA LYS A 31 -8.23 -1.45 -14.41
C LYS A 31 -7.10 -0.93 -13.53
N GLY A 32 -7.16 0.33 -13.11
CA GLY A 32 -6.20 0.95 -12.19
C GLY A 32 -5.02 1.67 -12.83
N GLU A 33 -4.88 1.64 -14.16
CA GLU A 33 -3.77 2.30 -14.86
C GLU A 33 -3.76 3.82 -14.66
N VAL A 34 -4.92 4.47 -14.81
CA VAL A 34 -5.03 5.93 -14.74
C VAL A 34 -4.71 6.42 -13.33
N GLU A 35 -5.24 5.75 -12.32
CA GLU A 35 -5.04 6.04 -10.92
C GLU A 35 -3.57 5.86 -10.54
N THR A 36 -2.96 4.76 -10.96
CA THR A 36 -1.53 4.48 -10.72
C THR A 36 -0.63 5.53 -11.37
N GLU A 37 -0.91 5.94 -12.61
CA GLU A 37 -0.10 6.98 -13.26
C GLU A 37 -0.27 8.37 -12.62
N ALA A 38 -1.48 8.72 -12.19
CA ALA A 38 -1.70 9.95 -11.44
C ALA A 38 -0.89 9.95 -10.13
N MET A 39 -0.91 8.85 -9.39
CA MET A 39 -0.13 8.70 -8.16
C MET A 39 1.39 8.69 -8.42
N ASN A 40 1.83 8.10 -9.54
CA ASN A 40 3.22 8.17 -9.99
C ASN A 40 3.67 9.64 -10.19
N MET A 41 2.85 10.44 -10.85
CA MET A 41 3.12 11.87 -11.07
C MET A 41 3.14 12.66 -9.75
N MET A 42 2.31 12.27 -8.78
CA MET A 42 2.27 12.86 -7.44
C MET A 42 3.43 12.41 -6.54
N ARG A 43 4.22 11.41 -6.94
CA ARG A 43 5.43 10.94 -6.22
C ARG A 43 5.11 10.55 -4.78
N TYR A 44 4.18 9.62 -4.57
CA TYR A 44 3.88 9.08 -3.24
C TYR A 44 5.12 8.40 -2.63
N ASP A 45 5.31 8.55 -1.33
CA ASP A 45 6.41 7.92 -0.59
C ASP A 45 6.05 6.49 -0.18
N ALA A 46 4.78 6.22 0.14
CA ALA A 46 4.23 4.88 0.31
C ALA A 46 2.70 4.87 0.18
N VAL A 47 2.16 3.73 -0.20
CA VAL A 47 0.71 3.48 -0.28
C VAL A 47 0.40 2.14 0.37
N THR A 48 -0.76 2.00 0.99
CA THR A 48 -1.25 0.70 1.46
C THR A 48 -2.47 0.24 0.65
N LEU A 49 -2.94 -0.95 0.93
CA LEU A 49 -4.11 -1.56 0.29
C LEU A 49 -5.37 -1.32 1.13
N GLY A 50 -6.46 -0.96 0.47
CA GLY A 50 -7.82 -1.12 0.97
C GLY A 50 -8.42 -2.44 0.48
N ASN A 51 -9.75 -2.56 0.55
CA ASN A 51 -10.44 -3.74 0.06
C ASN A 51 -10.65 -3.71 -1.46
N HIS A 52 -10.76 -2.52 -2.06
CA HIS A 52 -11.05 -2.38 -3.49
C HIS A 52 -9.85 -2.68 -4.39
N GLU A 53 -8.62 -2.68 -3.86
CA GLU A 53 -7.45 -3.15 -4.61
C GLU A 53 -7.56 -4.61 -5.06
N PHE A 54 -8.47 -5.37 -4.47
CA PHE A 54 -8.69 -6.79 -4.75
C PHE A 54 -9.90 -7.04 -5.65
N ASP A 55 -10.64 -6.02 -6.11
CA ASP A 55 -11.89 -6.21 -6.87
C ASP A 55 -11.71 -7.04 -8.15
N TYR A 56 -10.50 -6.99 -8.75
CA TYR A 56 -10.12 -7.77 -9.94
C TYR A 56 -9.13 -8.92 -9.67
N GLY A 57 -8.92 -9.28 -8.41
CA GLY A 57 -8.04 -10.37 -8.00
C GLY A 57 -6.55 -10.03 -7.97
N LEU A 58 -5.74 -10.97 -7.47
CA LEU A 58 -4.32 -10.75 -7.17
C LEU A 58 -3.47 -10.55 -8.43
N GLU A 59 -3.84 -11.15 -9.57
CA GLU A 59 -3.12 -10.98 -10.84
C GLU A 59 -3.28 -9.56 -11.41
N ALA A 60 -4.45 -8.96 -11.22
CA ALA A 60 -4.66 -7.56 -11.59
C ALA A 60 -3.89 -6.63 -10.65
N LEU A 61 -3.95 -6.90 -9.34
CA LEU A 61 -3.20 -6.15 -8.34
C LEU A 61 -1.68 -6.24 -8.58
N GLU A 62 -1.15 -7.39 -8.97
CA GLU A 62 0.26 -7.56 -9.30
C GLU A 62 0.71 -6.61 -10.42
N LYS A 63 -0.11 -6.44 -11.47
CA LYS A 63 0.17 -5.51 -12.57
C LYS A 63 0.22 -4.07 -12.08
N VAL A 64 -0.70 -3.67 -11.20
CA VAL A 64 -0.70 -2.34 -10.57
C VAL A 64 0.57 -2.15 -9.74
N VAL A 65 0.89 -3.11 -8.86
CA VAL A 65 2.08 -3.05 -7.98
C VAL A 65 3.37 -2.94 -8.79
N ARG A 66 3.49 -3.66 -9.91
CA ARG A 66 4.65 -3.57 -10.81
C ARG A 66 4.75 -2.26 -11.58
N ARG A 67 3.63 -1.59 -11.80
CA ARG A 67 3.55 -0.31 -12.50
C ARG A 67 3.79 0.89 -11.58
N ALA A 68 3.43 0.75 -10.31
CA ALA A 68 3.64 1.78 -9.31
C ALA A 68 5.13 2.15 -9.18
N LYS A 69 5.43 3.45 -9.23
CA LYS A 69 6.76 4.03 -8.96
C LYS A 69 6.94 4.41 -7.50
N PHE A 70 5.98 4.03 -6.66
CA PHE A 70 5.96 4.18 -5.22
C PHE A 70 5.80 2.79 -4.59
N PRO A 71 6.35 2.56 -3.39
CA PRO A 71 6.18 1.28 -2.72
C PRO A 71 4.76 1.12 -2.20
N ILE A 72 4.17 -0.05 -2.49
CA ILE A 72 2.95 -0.52 -1.84
C ILE A 72 3.36 -1.41 -0.66
N ILE A 73 2.80 -1.16 0.52
CA ILE A 73 3.13 -1.86 1.76
C ILE A 73 1.89 -2.40 2.47
N SER A 74 2.06 -3.51 3.16
CA SER A 74 1.05 -4.13 4.01
C SER A 74 1.77 -4.95 5.07
N SER A 75 1.53 -4.62 6.34
CA SER A 75 2.19 -5.27 7.47
C SER A 75 1.49 -6.57 7.88
N ASN A 76 0.16 -6.62 7.76
CA ASN A 76 -0.66 -7.72 8.27
C ASN A 76 -1.34 -8.57 7.20
N TYR A 77 -1.08 -8.33 5.92
CA TYR A 77 -1.32 -9.32 4.88
C TYR A 77 -0.01 -9.99 4.48
N ASP A 78 0.04 -11.31 4.59
CA ASP A 78 1.16 -12.12 4.12
C ASP A 78 0.85 -12.64 2.70
N PHE A 79 1.64 -12.17 1.74
CA PHE A 79 1.55 -12.47 0.32
C PHE A 79 2.49 -13.59 -0.15
N SER A 80 3.18 -14.28 0.76
CA SER A 80 4.17 -15.32 0.41
C SER A 80 3.61 -16.45 -0.46
N GLY A 81 2.32 -16.75 -0.34
CA GLY A 81 1.61 -17.75 -1.13
C GLY A 81 0.93 -17.21 -2.41
N THR A 82 1.28 -16.02 -2.86
CA THR A 82 0.55 -15.31 -3.94
C THR A 82 1.50 -14.77 -5.02
N PRO A 83 0.98 -14.31 -6.18
CA PRO A 83 1.78 -13.60 -7.18
C PRO A 83 2.47 -12.32 -6.66
N LEU A 84 2.00 -11.76 -5.54
CA LEU A 84 2.56 -10.57 -4.89
C LEU A 84 3.75 -10.86 -3.97
N ASN A 85 4.21 -12.11 -3.91
CA ASN A 85 5.34 -12.50 -3.07
C ASN A 85 6.58 -11.62 -3.36
N ASN A 86 7.18 -11.07 -2.31
CA ASN A 86 8.30 -10.13 -2.35
C ASN A 86 8.06 -8.78 -3.06
N LEU A 87 6.85 -8.50 -3.56
CA LEU A 87 6.52 -7.22 -4.17
C LEU A 87 6.02 -6.19 -3.15
N ILE A 88 5.32 -6.66 -2.11
CA ILE A 88 4.76 -5.83 -1.05
C ILE A 88 5.59 -6.01 0.22
N LYS A 89 6.10 -4.91 0.75
CA LYS A 89 6.95 -4.92 1.95
C LYS A 89 6.10 -4.70 3.22
N PRO A 90 6.51 -5.25 4.36
CA PRO A 90 5.77 -5.08 5.61
C PRO A 90 5.90 -3.69 6.23
N TYR A 91 6.97 -2.95 5.92
CA TYR A 91 7.22 -1.61 6.44
C TYR A 91 8.28 -0.89 5.60
N LEU A 92 8.42 0.41 5.85
CA LEU A 92 9.50 1.24 5.30
C LEU A 92 10.17 2.05 6.41
N ILE A 93 11.37 2.51 6.12
CA ILE A 93 12.13 3.41 6.98
C ILE A 93 12.62 4.56 6.11
N PHE A 94 12.20 5.77 6.43
CA PHE A 94 12.67 7.00 5.79
C PHE A 94 13.66 7.72 6.70
N LYS A 95 14.54 8.51 6.10
CA LYS A 95 15.43 9.44 6.82
C LYS A 95 15.26 10.84 6.24
N LYS A 96 14.84 11.79 7.06
CA LYS A 96 14.65 13.21 6.69
C LYS A 96 15.30 14.08 7.76
N ASP A 97 16.27 14.91 7.35
CA ASP A 97 17.01 15.82 8.25
C ASP A 97 17.49 15.16 9.55
N GLY A 98 18.06 13.95 9.44
CA GLY A 98 18.58 13.21 10.59
C GLY A 98 17.53 12.42 11.39
N VAL A 99 16.24 12.65 11.16
CA VAL A 99 15.14 11.91 11.80
C VAL A 99 14.85 10.63 11.01
N LYS A 100 14.80 9.51 11.73
CA LYS A 100 14.40 8.21 11.22
C LYS A 100 12.90 8.00 11.43
N ILE A 101 12.18 7.64 10.37
CA ILE A 101 10.72 7.52 10.38
C ILE A 101 10.37 6.11 9.91
N GLY A 102 9.88 5.27 10.83
CA GLY A 102 9.33 3.96 10.50
C GLY A 102 7.87 4.07 10.10
N VAL A 103 7.48 3.38 9.02
CA VAL A 103 6.11 3.38 8.49
C VAL A 103 5.63 1.94 8.39
N ILE A 104 4.52 1.65 9.07
CA ILE A 104 3.78 0.38 9.01
C ILE A 104 2.42 0.63 8.36
N ALA A 105 1.81 -0.42 7.82
CA ALA A 105 0.55 -0.36 7.11
C ALA A 105 -0.37 -1.47 7.59
N ILE A 106 -1.51 -1.11 8.16
CA ILE A 106 -2.46 -2.07 8.73
C ILE A 106 -3.73 -2.07 7.89
N ASN A 107 -4.09 -3.25 7.40
CA ASN A 107 -5.22 -3.49 6.52
C ASN A 107 -6.36 -4.19 7.28
N ILE A 108 -7.58 -3.99 6.80
CA ILE A 108 -8.81 -4.49 7.42
C ILE A 108 -8.94 -6.03 7.32
N GLN A 109 -9.88 -6.63 8.05
CA GLN A 109 -10.25 -8.04 7.85
C GLN A 109 -10.84 -8.22 6.44
N PRO A 110 -10.24 -9.05 5.56
CA PRO A 110 -10.75 -9.23 4.20
C PRO A 110 -12.08 -9.99 4.15
N LYS A 111 -12.34 -10.89 5.10
CA LYS A 111 -13.56 -11.70 5.13
C LYS A 111 -14.81 -10.82 5.25
N GLY A 112 -15.67 -10.87 4.23
CA GLY A 112 -16.91 -10.10 4.16
C GLY A 112 -16.77 -8.74 3.47
N LEU A 113 -15.55 -8.33 3.10
CA LEU A 113 -15.28 -7.11 2.35
C LEU A 113 -14.66 -7.37 0.98
N ILE A 114 -13.92 -8.48 0.85
CA ILE A 114 -13.29 -8.92 -0.39
C ILE A 114 -13.92 -10.25 -0.79
N ALA A 115 -14.19 -10.43 -2.09
CA ALA A 115 -14.64 -11.72 -2.62
C ALA A 115 -13.60 -12.81 -2.31
N SER A 116 -14.03 -13.97 -1.79
CA SER A 116 -13.12 -14.97 -1.22
C SER A 116 -12.02 -15.44 -2.18
N GLY A 117 -12.35 -15.61 -3.47
CA GLY A 117 -11.38 -16.03 -4.48
C GLY A 117 -10.38 -14.94 -4.89
N ASN A 118 -10.64 -13.67 -4.56
CA ASN A 118 -9.81 -12.55 -5.01
C ASN A 118 -8.56 -12.34 -4.14
N TYR A 119 -8.43 -13.08 -3.04
CA TYR A 119 -7.26 -13.03 -2.16
C TYR A 119 -6.76 -14.44 -1.79
N ASP A 120 -7.05 -15.44 -2.63
CA ASP A 120 -6.58 -16.81 -2.40
C ASP A 120 -5.05 -16.87 -2.24
N GLY A 121 -4.60 -17.60 -1.21
CA GLY A 121 -3.19 -17.71 -0.83
C GLY A 121 -2.67 -16.56 0.05
N MET A 122 -3.37 -15.42 0.12
CA MET A 122 -3.06 -14.34 1.06
C MET A 122 -3.49 -14.73 2.48
N LYS A 123 -2.62 -14.51 3.47
CA LYS A 123 -2.95 -14.75 4.88
C LYS A 123 -3.18 -13.44 5.61
N PHE A 124 -4.28 -13.39 6.35
CA PHE A 124 -4.55 -12.31 7.28
C PHE A 124 -3.89 -12.58 8.63
N LEU A 125 -3.06 -11.65 9.08
CA LEU A 125 -2.43 -11.67 10.39
C LEU A 125 -3.16 -10.72 11.34
N GLN A 126 -3.16 -11.04 12.64
CA GLN A 126 -3.81 -10.21 13.65
C GLN A 126 -3.19 -8.81 13.71
N PRO A 127 -3.94 -7.75 13.36
CA PRO A 127 -3.37 -6.41 13.11
C PRO A 127 -2.74 -5.81 14.36
N GLU A 128 -3.39 -5.94 15.52
CA GLU A 128 -2.92 -5.43 16.81
C GLU A 128 -1.56 -6.03 17.19
N ARG A 129 -1.42 -7.35 16.99
CA ARG A 129 -0.19 -8.09 17.29
C ARG A 129 0.94 -7.62 16.38
N VAL A 130 0.69 -7.61 15.06
CA VAL A 130 1.69 -7.23 14.05
C VAL A 130 2.15 -5.78 14.24
N ALA A 131 1.22 -4.86 14.48
CA ALA A 131 1.54 -3.45 14.69
C ALA A 131 2.48 -3.27 15.90
N ASN A 132 2.18 -3.93 17.02
CA ASN A 132 3.01 -3.86 18.21
C ASN A 132 4.40 -4.50 18.01
N GLU A 133 4.46 -5.67 17.37
CA GLU A 133 5.74 -6.34 17.06
C GLU A 133 6.63 -5.47 16.15
N LEU A 134 6.07 -4.90 15.09
CA LEU A 134 6.80 -4.02 14.18
C LEU A 134 7.20 -2.70 14.83
N ALA A 135 6.33 -2.09 15.64
CA ALA A 135 6.66 -0.87 16.37
C ALA A 135 7.84 -1.09 17.31
N LEU A 136 7.90 -2.23 18.00
CA LEU A 136 9.05 -2.60 18.85
C LEU A 136 10.31 -2.83 18.01
N LYS A 137 10.20 -3.56 16.89
CA LYS A 137 11.34 -3.81 15.98
C LYS A 137 11.92 -2.52 15.39
N LEU A 138 11.06 -1.58 15.00
CA LEU A 138 11.48 -0.34 14.34
C LEU A 138 12.13 0.67 15.30
N LYS A 139 11.95 0.51 16.62
CA LYS A 139 12.67 1.33 17.62
C LYS A 139 14.16 1.01 17.69
N THR A 140 14.56 -0.22 17.37
CA THR A 140 15.93 -0.71 17.53
C THR A 140 16.68 -0.88 16.20
N THR A 141 15.97 -0.75 15.08
CA THR A 141 16.56 -0.74 13.74
C THR A 141 17.15 0.62 13.46
#